data_AF-A0A944QXN1-F1
#
_entry.id   AF-A0A944QXN1-F1
#
_cell.length_a   1.000
_cell.length_b   1.000
_cell.length_c   1.000
_cell.angle_alpha   90.00
_cell.angle_beta   90.00
_cell.angle_gamma   90.00
#
_symmetry.space_group_name_H-M   'P 1'
#
loop_
_entity.id
_entity.type
_entity.pdbx_description
1 polymer ?
#
loop_
_entity_poly.entity_id
_entity_poly.type
_entity_poly.pdbx_seq_one_letter_code
_entity_poly.pdbx_strand_id
1 'polypeptide(L)'
;MSDQLSTSVVTAAARNLIGPSLQFANYMSPPIPVVGENRLFFAFLVGRGEAVNPELGYQIWPPSLLALFDGGTGQFHELRAVSPAYFSLEQAPDQPMGKGLSPPEKDATDYLQNELHLFQCCDNVIAAIRTKQPYKDALKEYDDYFRILGDQALLPFYQKLCMAKVA
;
A
#
# COMPACT_ATOMS: atom_id res chain seq x y z
N MET A 1 10.63 14.96 20.00
CA MET A 1 10.52 14.21 18.73
C MET A 1 9.14 14.50 18.20
N SER A 2 9.06 15.18 17.06
CA SER A 2 7.80 15.73 16.54
C SER A 2 6.91 14.61 16.03
N ASP A 3 5.75 14.44 16.66
CA ASP A 3 4.59 13.78 16.08
C ASP A 3 4.17 14.52 14.81
N GLN A 4 4.83 14.27 13.69
CA GLN A 4 4.28 14.57 12.37
C GLN A 4 3.21 13.50 12.09
N LEU A 5 2.05 13.70 12.72
CA LEU A 5 0.81 13.02 12.35
C LEU A 5 0.58 13.27 10.86
N SER A 6 0.69 12.21 10.05
CA SER A 6 0.30 12.25 8.65
C SER A 6 -1.14 12.79 8.58
N THR A 7 -1.33 13.92 7.92
CA THR A 7 -2.65 14.56 7.76
C THR A 7 -3.54 13.81 6.78
N SER A 8 -3.05 12.73 6.18
CA SER A 8 -3.83 11.94 5.24
C SER A 8 -4.87 11.08 5.93
N VAL A 9 -6.10 11.22 5.44
CA VAL A 9 -7.25 10.44 5.90
C VAL A 9 -6.98 8.94 5.71
N VAL A 10 -6.30 8.58 4.62
CA VAL A 10 -5.97 7.20 4.27
C VAL A 10 -4.87 6.65 5.16
N THR A 11 -3.79 7.39 5.43
CA THR A 11 -2.73 6.94 6.36
C THR A 11 -3.26 6.81 7.77
N ALA A 12 -4.02 7.81 8.25
CA ALA A 12 -4.58 7.79 9.58
C ALA A 12 -5.52 6.60 9.76
N ALA A 13 -6.38 6.31 8.77
CA ALA A 13 -7.28 5.17 8.82
C ALA A 13 -6.53 3.84 8.73
N ALA A 14 -5.58 3.67 7.81
CA ALA A 14 -4.81 2.44 7.65
C ALA A 14 -3.92 2.14 8.87
N ARG A 15 -3.18 3.14 9.36
CA ARG A 15 -2.29 3.01 10.52
C ARG A 15 -3.07 2.70 11.79
N ASN A 16 -4.22 3.34 12.01
CA ASN A 16 -5.00 3.16 13.24
C ASN A 16 -5.83 1.86 13.24
N LEU A 17 -6.27 1.36 12.08
CA LEU A 17 -7.16 0.19 12.01
C LEU A 17 -6.39 -1.13 11.84
N ILE A 18 -5.30 -1.14 11.07
CA ILE A 18 -4.68 -2.38 10.60
C ILE A 18 -3.43 -2.72 11.40
N GLY A 19 -2.53 -1.75 11.60
CA GLY A 19 -1.23 -1.97 12.26
C GLY A 19 -1.31 -2.57 13.67
N PRO A 20 -2.16 -2.06 14.59
CA PRO A 20 -2.27 -2.57 15.94
C PRO A 20 -3.05 -3.90 16.06
N SER A 21 -3.91 -4.19 15.07
CA SER A 21 -4.90 -5.27 15.15
C SER A 21 -4.41 -6.61 14.59
N LEU A 22 -3.35 -6.58 13.77
CA LEU A 22 -2.83 -7.76 13.07
C LEU A 22 -1.44 -8.14 13.55
N GLN A 23 -1.36 -8.85 14.67
CA GLN A 23 -0.08 -9.28 15.27
C GLN A 23 0.80 -10.14 14.36
N PHE A 24 0.25 -10.73 13.30
CA PHE A 24 0.97 -11.57 12.34
C PHE A 24 1.46 -10.83 11.11
N ALA A 25 1.00 -9.60 10.87
CA ALA A 25 1.38 -8.80 9.72
C ALA A 25 2.35 -7.70 10.14
N ASN A 26 3.60 -7.82 9.71
CA ASN A 26 4.67 -6.88 9.99
C ASN A 26 5.20 -6.19 8.72
N TYR A 27 4.49 -6.37 7.61
CA TYR A 27 4.71 -5.63 6.37
C TYR A 27 3.37 -5.07 5.85
N MET A 28 3.43 -3.83 5.36
CA MET A 28 2.36 -3.16 4.64
C MET A 28 2.98 -2.41 3.45
N SER A 29 2.38 -2.56 2.27
CA SER A 29 2.78 -1.78 1.09
C SER A 29 2.36 -0.32 1.22
N PRO A 30 2.94 0.59 0.43
CA PRO A 30 2.30 1.89 0.19
C PRO A 30 0.86 1.71 -0.35
N PRO A 31 -0.03 2.72 -0.19
CA PRO A 31 -1.37 2.67 -0.76
C PRO A 31 -1.29 2.50 -2.28
N ILE A 32 -2.22 1.73 -2.87
CA ILE A 32 -2.29 1.44 -4.30
C ILE A 32 -3.67 1.87 -4.81
N PRO A 33 -3.80 2.80 -5.75
CA PRO A 33 -5.08 3.17 -6.32
C PRO A 33 -5.60 2.02 -7.18
N VAL A 34 -6.81 1.58 -6.90
CA VAL A 34 -7.50 0.53 -7.64
C VAL A 34 -8.82 1.07 -8.14
N VAL A 35 -9.00 1.04 -9.46
CA VAL A 35 -10.23 1.51 -10.11
C VAL A 35 -11.21 0.34 -10.22
N GLY A 36 -12.24 0.35 -9.39
CA GLY A 36 -13.42 -0.50 -9.53
C GLY A 36 -14.37 0.04 -10.61
N GLU A 37 -15.50 -0.64 -10.83
CA GLU A 37 -16.40 -0.33 -11.96
C GLU A 37 -16.95 1.12 -11.95
N ASN A 38 -17.11 1.73 -10.77
CA ASN A 38 -17.55 3.13 -10.62
C ASN A 38 -16.94 3.82 -9.40
N ARG A 39 -15.89 3.23 -8.81
CA ARG A 39 -15.30 3.70 -7.55
C ARG A 39 -13.79 3.57 -7.59
N LEU A 40 -13.10 4.52 -6.96
CA LEU A 40 -11.69 4.39 -6.66
C LEU A 40 -11.55 3.82 -5.25
N PHE A 41 -10.65 2.87 -5.08
CA PHE A 41 -10.19 2.39 -3.78
C PHE A 41 -8.70 2.68 -3.61
N PHE A 42 -8.24 2.83 -2.38
CA PHE A 42 -6.84 2.70 -2.03
C PHE A 42 -6.65 1.35 -1.33
N ALA A 43 -5.91 0.47 -2.00
CA ALA A 43 -5.58 -0.85 -1.52
C ALA A 43 -4.24 -0.86 -0.79
N PHE A 44 -4.11 -1.72 0.22
CA PHE A 44 -2.87 -2.04 0.89
C PHE A 44 -2.66 -3.55 0.86
N LEU A 45 -1.48 -3.97 0.39
CA LEU A 45 -1.03 -5.34 0.54
C LEU A 45 -0.41 -5.49 1.92
N VAL A 46 -0.95 -6.43 2.69
CA VAL A 46 -0.55 -6.66 4.08
C VAL A 46 -0.12 -8.12 4.23
N GLY A 47 0.99 -8.34 4.92
CA GLY A 47 1.57 -9.66 5.03
C GLY A 47 2.81 -9.72 5.91
N ARG A 48 3.64 -10.73 5.65
CA ARG A 48 4.87 -10.99 6.38
C ARG A 48 6.06 -10.34 5.67
N GLY A 49 6.88 -9.61 6.42
CA GLY A 49 8.23 -9.26 6.06
C GLY A 49 9.14 -9.33 7.27
N GLU A 50 10.29 -9.99 7.17
CA GLU A 50 11.16 -10.23 8.32
C GLU A 50 12.63 -10.12 7.98
N ALA A 51 13.44 -9.72 8.96
CA ALA A 51 14.89 -9.84 8.86
C ALA A 51 15.27 -11.31 9.05
N VAL A 52 15.81 -11.94 7.99
CA VAL A 52 16.14 -13.36 8.01
C VAL A 52 17.57 -13.59 8.54
N ASN A 53 18.56 -12.99 7.88
CA ASN A 53 19.97 -12.99 8.29
C ASN A 53 20.71 -11.81 7.61
N PRO A 54 21.98 -11.55 7.95
CA PRO A 54 22.72 -10.42 7.37
C PRO A 54 22.92 -10.47 5.85
N GLU A 55 22.98 -11.66 5.25
CA GLU A 55 23.22 -11.82 3.80
C GLU A 55 21.94 -11.58 2.98
N LEU A 56 20.81 -12.10 3.47
CA LEU A 56 19.50 -11.96 2.82
C LEU A 56 18.81 -10.64 3.19
N GLY A 57 19.08 -10.08 4.36
CA GLY A 57 18.45 -8.88 4.86
C GLY A 57 16.96 -9.07 5.18
N TYR A 58 16.17 -8.00 5.00
CA TYR A 58 14.72 -8.02 5.18
C TYR A 58 14.02 -8.60 3.95
N GLN A 59 13.33 -9.72 4.14
CA GLN A 59 12.64 -10.46 3.08
C GLN A 59 11.13 -10.24 3.18
N ILE A 60 10.44 -10.22 2.04
CA ILE A 60 8.97 -10.08 1.96
C ILE A 60 8.38 -11.38 1.41
N TRP A 61 7.28 -11.84 2.01
CA TRP A 61 6.47 -12.97 1.56
C TRP A 61 5.25 -12.48 0.78
N PRO A 62 4.57 -13.35 0.02
CA PRO A 62 3.33 -12.98 -0.62
C PRO A 62 2.31 -12.40 0.37
N PRO A 63 1.57 -11.35 -0.03
CA PRO A 63 0.53 -10.77 0.81
C PRO A 63 -0.52 -11.83 1.15
N SER A 64 -0.89 -11.86 2.43
CA SER A 64 -1.95 -12.72 2.96
C SER A 64 -3.25 -11.95 3.18
N LEU A 65 -3.19 -10.62 3.10
CA LEU A 65 -4.32 -9.72 3.30
C LEU A 65 -4.30 -8.59 2.28
N LEU A 66 -5.50 -8.19 1.86
CA LEU A 66 -5.77 -7.01 1.05
C LEU A 66 -6.73 -6.11 1.83
N ALA A 67 -6.26 -4.94 2.24
CA ALA A 67 -7.11 -3.94 2.86
C ALA A 67 -7.53 -2.89 1.83
N LEU A 68 -8.82 -2.57 1.80
CA LEU A 68 -9.40 -1.61 0.86
C LEU A 68 -9.98 -0.43 1.63
N PHE A 69 -9.68 0.78 1.16
CA PHE A 69 -10.25 2.03 1.63
C PHE A 69 -10.98 2.70 0.48
N ASP A 70 -12.19 3.19 0.71
CA ASP A 70 -12.98 3.86 -0.31
C ASP A 70 -12.37 5.24 -0.61
N GLY A 71 -11.99 5.48 -1.86
CA GLY A 71 -11.34 6.72 -2.31
C GLY A 71 -12.30 7.91 -2.46
N GLY A 72 -13.61 7.72 -2.30
CA GLY A 72 -14.57 8.82 -2.23
C GLY A 72 -14.75 9.33 -0.79
N THR A 73 -14.67 8.44 0.19
CA THR A 73 -14.97 8.73 1.60
C THR A 73 -13.73 8.71 2.49
N GLY A 74 -12.63 8.09 2.05
CA GLY A 74 -11.44 7.81 2.88
C GLY A 74 -11.69 6.77 3.97
N GLN A 75 -12.85 6.13 4.00
CA GLN A 75 -13.22 5.16 5.04
C GLN A 75 -12.72 3.76 4.69
N PHE A 76 -12.44 2.96 5.72
CA PHE A 76 -12.18 1.55 5.57
C PHE A 76 -13.39 0.85 4.95
N HIS A 77 -13.13 0.05 3.91
CA HIS A 77 -14.16 -0.67 3.17
C HIS A 77 -14.15 -2.17 3.50
N GLU A 78 -12.99 -2.82 3.34
CA GLU A 78 -12.87 -4.27 3.49
C GLU A 78 -11.45 -4.67 3.90
N LEU A 79 -11.33 -5.74 4.68
CA LEU A 79 -10.09 -6.49 4.84
C LEU A 79 -10.35 -7.92 4.38
N ARG A 80 -9.66 -8.35 3.33
CA ARG A 80 -9.86 -9.64 2.69
C ARG A 80 -8.62 -10.51 2.84
N ALA A 81 -8.81 -11.77 3.23
CA ALA A 81 -7.76 -12.78 3.14
C ALA A 81 -7.49 -13.12 1.66
N VAL A 82 -6.23 -13.06 1.27
CA VAL A 82 -5.79 -13.30 -0.11
C VAL A 82 -4.62 -14.28 -0.13
N SER A 83 -4.38 -14.86 -1.30
CA SER A 83 -3.22 -15.68 -1.62
C SER A 83 -2.73 -15.29 -3.02
N PRO A 84 -1.53 -15.74 -3.46
CA PRO A 84 -1.08 -15.50 -4.84
C PRO A 84 -2.10 -15.87 -5.92
N ALA A 85 -2.87 -16.95 -5.69
CA ALA A 85 -3.92 -17.38 -6.61
C ALA A 85 -5.03 -16.34 -6.79
N TYR A 86 -5.36 -15.54 -5.76
CA TYR A 86 -6.32 -14.43 -5.86
C TYR A 86 -5.90 -13.42 -6.94
N PHE A 87 -4.59 -13.23 -7.12
CA PHE A 87 -4.01 -12.33 -8.11
C PHE A 87 -3.66 -13.04 -9.43
N SER A 88 -4.06 -14.30 -9.60
CA SER A 88 -3.64 -15.15 -10.74
C SER A 88 -2.11 -15.23 -10.87
N LEU A 89 -1.42 -15.39 -9.74
CA LEU A 89 0.03 -15.58 -9.66
C LEU A 89 0.36 -16.99 -9.19
N GLU A 90 1.27 -17.65 -9.90
CA GLU A 90 1.83 -18.95 -9.52
C GLU A 90 3.02 -18.74 -8.58
N GLN A 91 2.73 -18.38 -7.33
CA GLN A 91 3.76 -18.17 -6.30
C GLN A 91 3.41 -18.94 -5.03
N ALA A 92 4.41 -19.54 -4.38
CA ALA A 92 4.23 -20.28 -3.13
C ALA A 92 3.98 -19.28 -1.98
N PRO A 93 2.89 -19.42 -1.19
CA PRO A 93 2.51 -18.45 -0.16
C PRO A 93 3.47 -18.41 1.04
N ASP A 94 4.27 -19.45 1.24
CA ASP A 94 5.18 -19.64 2.37
C ASP A 94 6.65 -19.36 2.03
N GLN A 95 6.95 -18.99 0.78
CA GLN A 95 8.31 -18.67 0.33
C GLN A 95 8.54 -17.16 0.23
N PRO A 96 9.72 -16.66 0.63
CA PRO A 96 10.06 -15.26 0.42
C PRO A 96 10.14 -14.96 -1.08
N MET A 97 9.64 -13.80 -1.48
CA MET A 97 9.63 -13.34 -2.87
C MET A 97 10.86 -12.51 -3.20
N GLY A 98 11.56 -12.01 -2.19
CA GLY A 98 12.77 -11.22 -2.35
C GLY A 98 12.93 -10.17 -1.26
N LYS A 99 13.99 -9.39 -1.42
CA LYS A 99 14.35 -8.32 -0.48
C LYS A 99 13.34 -7.17 -0.55
N GLY A 100 12.96 -6.68 0.62
CA GLY A 100 12.20 -5.44 0.80
C GLY A 100 12.99 -4.40 1.57
N LEU A 101 12.37 -3.23 1.73
CA LEU A 101 12.84 -2.19 2.64
C LEU A 101 12.52 -2.60 4.08
N SER A 102 13.56 -2.65 4.90
CA SER A 102 13.46 -2.93 6.33
C SER A 102 12.82 -1.76 7.09
N PRO A 103 12.29 -1.99 8.31
CA PRO A 103 11.73 -0.90 9.12
C PRO A 103 12.70 0.28 9.32
N PRO A 104 14.01 0.09 9.63
CA PRO A 104 14.95 1.21 9.73
C PRO A 104 15.14 1.98 8.41
N GLU A 105 15.05 1.32 7.25
CA GLU A 105 15.10 2.00 5.95
C GLU A 105 13.83 2.82 5.70
N LYS A 106 12.67 2.33 6.16
CA LYS A 106 11.40 3.07 6.11
C LYS A 106 11.34 4.25 7.10
N ASP A 107 12.14 4.20 8.18
CA ASP A 107 12.27 5.30 9.14
C ASP A 107 13.25 6.39 8.67
N ALA A 108 13.92 6.20 7.53
CA ALA A 108 14.82 7.22 6.97
C ALA A 108 14.04 8.47 6.55
N THR A 109 14.61 9.65 6.81
CA THR A 109 13.98 10.95 6.50
C THR A 109 13.49 11.04 5.05
N ASP A 110 14.32 10.64 4.10
CA ASP A 110 13.98 10.70 2.67
C ASP A 110 12.81 9.77 2.33
N TYR A 111 12.75 8.59 2.95
CA TYR A 111 11.61 7.69 2.78
C TYR A 111 10.34 8.31 3.35
N LEU A 112 10.38 8.82 4.58
CA LEU A 112 9.24 9.45 5.24
C LEU A 112 8.72 10.67 4.48
N GLN A 113 9.60 11.47 3.88
CA GLN A 113 9.20 12.61 3.04
C GLN A 113 8.51 12.16 1.76
N ASN A 114 9.06 11.16 1.06
CA ASN A 114 8.41 10.61 -0.13
C ASN A 114 7.07 9.95 0.21
N GLU A 115 7.00 9.22 1.32
CA GLU A 115 5.77 8.61 1.82
C GLU A 115 4.71 9.66 2.12
N LEU A 116 5.09 10.77 2.77
CA LEU A 116 4.19 11.90 3.00
C LEU A 116 3.66 12.49 1.70
N HIS A 117 4.52 12.69 0.69
CA HIS A 117 4.09 13.19 -0.62
C HIS A 117 3.15 12.23 -1.34
N LEU A 118 3.44 10.93 -1.32
CA LEU A 118 2.54 9.91 -1.87
C LEU A 118 1.14 10.01 -1.24
N PHE A 119 1.07 10.18 0.08
CA PHE A 119 -0.19 10.32 0.79
C PHE A 119 -0.92 11.63 0.47
N GLN A 120 -0.21 12.73 0.30
CA GLN A 120 -0.79 13.99 -0.18
C GLN A 120 -1.40 13.82 -1.57
N CYS A 121 -0.75 13.08 -2.48
CA CYS A 121 -1.34 12.75 -3.78
C CYS A 121 -2.65 11.95 -3.61
N CYS A 122 -2.69 10.98 -2.70
CA CYS A 122 -3.92 10.23 -2.40
C CYS A 122 -5.05 11.15 -1.89
N ASP A 123 -4.76 12.05 -0.95
CA ASP A 123 -5.75 13.01 -0.42
C ASP A 123 -6.26 13.94 -1.51
N ASN A 124 -5.38 14.42 -2.39
CA ASN A 124 -5.76 15.27 -3.53
C ASN A 124 -6.70 14.54 -4.48
N VAL A 125 -6.45 13.25 -4.75
CA VAL A 125 -7.34 12.42 -5.56
C VAL A 125 -8.71 12.28 -4.87
N ILE A 126 -8.75 12.02 -3.56
CA ILE A 126 -10.02 11.92 -2.80
C ILE A 126 -10.79 13.24 -2.87
N ALA A 127 -10.12 14.36 -2.63
CA ALA A 127 -10.72 15.69 -2.68
C ALA A 127 -11.30 16.02 -4.07
N ALA A 128 -10.55 15.70 -5.13
CA ALA A 128 -10.98 15.90 -6.51
C ALA A 128 -12.19 15.02 -6.86
N ILE A 129 -12.23 13.76 -6.43
CA ILE A 129 -13.39 12.88 -6.63
C ILE A 129 -14.62 13.45 -5.93
N ARG A 130 -14.50 13.86 -4.65
CA ARG A 130 -15.60 14.46 -3.88
C ARG A 130 -16.16 15.72 -4.52
N THR A 131 -15.28 16.53 -5.11
CA THR A 131 -15.64 17.82 -5.74
C THR A 131 -15.91 17.72 -7.25
N LYS A 132 -15.88 16.50 -7.81
CA LYS A 132 -16.07 16.22 -9.25
C LYS A 132 -15.06 16.97 -10.15
N GLN A 133 -13.84 17.17 -9.67
CA GLN A 133 -12.74 17.78 -10.41
C GLN A 133 -11.85 16.70 -11.08
N PRO A 134 -11.11 17.04 -12.15
CA PRO A 134 -10.09 16.16 -12.71
C PRO A 134 -8.98 15.85 -11.71
N TYR A 135 -8.46 14.62 -11.71
CA TYR A 135 -7.42 14.15 -10.78
C TYR A 135 -6.24 13.44 -11.45
N LYS A 136 -6.11 13.56 -12.78
CA LYS A 136 -5.06 12.86 -13.55
C LYS A 136 -3.65 13.28 -13.16
N ASP A 137 -3.43 14.56 -12.88
CA ASP A 137 -2.10 15.06 -12.51
C ASP A 137 -1.68 14.54 -11.13
N ALA A 138 -2.61 14.50 -10.17
CA ALA A 138 -2.36 13.90 -8.86
C ALA A 138 -2.05 12.40 -8.93
N LEU A 139 -2.70 11.65 -9.84
CA LEU A 139 -2.36 10.25 -10.09
C LEU A 139 -0.99 10.07 -10.75
N LYS A 140 -0.58 11.01 -11.60
CA LYS A 140 0.76 10.98 -12.21
C LYS A 140 1.85 11.23 -11.18
N GLU A 141 1.67 12.23 -10.31
CA GLU A 141 2.60 12.49 -9.20
C GLU A 141 2.64 11.31 -8.23
N TYR A 142 1.47 10.73 -7.93
CA TYR A 142 1.38 9.50 -7.16
C TYR A 142 2.24 8.38 -7.76
N ASP A 143 2.18 8.16 -9.08
CA ASP A 143 2.95 7.10 -9.76
C ASP A 143 4.46 7.30 -9.59
N ASP A 144 4.94 8.54 -9.62
CA ASP A 144 6.35 8.87 -9.45
C ASP A 144 6.83 8.54 -8.03
N TYR A 145 6.06 8.91 -6.99
CA TYR A 145 6.39 8.56 -5.60
C TYR A 145 6.21 7.06 -5.33
N PHE A 146 5.21 6.41 -5.91
CA PHE A 146 4.97 4.99 -5.72
C PHE A 146 6.13 4.15 -6.27
N ARG A 147 6.74 4.56 -7.40
CA ARG A 147 7.94 3.89 -7.93
C ARG A 147 9.16 4.01 -7.03
N ILE A 148 9.26 5.09 -6.26
CA ILE A 148 10.35 5.29 -5.29
C ILE A 148 10.15 4.42 -4.05
N LEU A 149 8.90 4.34 -3.57
CA LEU A 149 8.56 3.68 -2.29
C LEU A 149 8.21 2.20 -2.43
N GLY A 150 7.76 1.77 -3.61
CA GLY A 150 7.26 0.43 -3.85
C GLY A 150 8.36 -0.61 -3.81
N ASP A 151 8.16 -1.66 -3.00
CA ASP A 151 9.06 -2.81 -2.98
C ASP A 151 8.99 -3.60 -4.31
N GLN A 152 10.13 -3.77 -4.99
CA GLN A 152 10.20 -4.48 -6.27
C GLN A 152 9.69 -5.92 -6.20
N ALA A 153 9.87 -6.60 -5.06
CA ALA A 153 9.38 -7.96 -4.83
C ALA A 153 7.85 -8.09 -4.95
N LEU A 154 7.11 -6.98 -4.77
CA LEU A 154 5.65 -6.94 -4.86
C LEU A 154 5.13 -6.44 -6.21
N LEU A 155 6.01 -6.08 -7.15
CA LEU A 155 5.62 -5.58 -8.46
C LEU A 155 4.58 -6.47 -9.18
N PRO A 156 4.67 -7.81 -9.17
CA PRO A 156 3.65 -8.65 -9.80
C PRO A 156 2.24 -8.45 -9.19
N PHE A 157 2.16 -8.23 -7.88
CA PHE A 157 0.89 -7.99 -7.18
C PHE A 157 0.32 -6.61 -7.50
N TYR A 158 1.18 -5.59 -7.53
CA TYR A 158 0.80 -4.23 -7.90
C TYR A 158 0.19 -4.18 -9.30
N GLN A 159 0.85 -4.82 -10.27
CA GLN A 159 0.37 -4.89 -11.66
C GLN A 159 -1.01 -5.55 -11.75
N LYS A 160 -1.24 -6.62 -10.99
CA LYS A 160 -2.54 -7.32 -10.97
C LYS A 160 -3.63 -6.47 -10.31
N LEU A 161 -3.31 -5.70 -9.27
CA LEU A 161 -4.26 -4.78 -8.65
C LEU A 161 -4.63 -3.61 -9.57
N CYS A 162 -3.66 -2.98 -10.25
CA CYS A 162 -3.92 -1.91 -11.20
C CYS A 162 -4.79 -2.37 -12.39
N MET A 163 -4.74 -3.66 -12.73
CA MET A 163 -5.55 -4.27 -13.79
C MET A 163 -6.85 -4.90 -13.30
N ALA A 164 -7.02 -5.09 -11.99
CA ALA A 164 -8.18 -5.74 -11.42
C ALA A 164 -9.35 -4.75 -11.34
N LYS A 165 -10.48 -5.12 -11.96
CA LYS A 165 -11.76 -4.51 -11.61
C LYS A 165 -12.16 -5.05 -10.24
N VAL A 166 -12.03 -4.23 -9.21
CA VAL A 166 -12.62 -4.57 -7.89
C VAL A 166 -14.13 -4.44 -8.04
N ALA A 167 -14.82 -5.58 -7.87
CA ALA A 167 -16.28 -5.71 -7.97
C ALA A 167 -16.96 -5.24 -6.69
#